data_AF-A0A557RC03-F1
#
_entry.id   AF-A0A557RC03-F1
#
_cell.length_a   1.000
_cell.length_b   1.000
_cell.length_c   1.000
_cell.angle_alpha   90.00
_cell.angle_beta   90.00
_cell.angle_gamma   90.00
#
_symmetry.space_group_name_H-M   'P 1'
#
loop_
_entity.id
_entity.type
_entity.pdbx_description
1 polymer ?
#
loop_
_entity_poly.entity_id
_entity_poly.type
_entity_poly.pdbx_seq_one_letter_code
_entity_poly.pdbx_strand_id
1 'polypeptide(L)'
;MKKIVFGMLAMVFLFGCSSSSVVEEARLLGTKQFTPKAWAEGNREQRAEMVFSFLSQHTAASLSAVEVRQLLGEPTGYYDYDENPAYIVGPDSVESPYGKGYLLAFVADKSNGRITDVKIIPEPR
;
A
#
# COMPACT_ATOMS: atom_id res chain seq x y z
N MET A 1 -42.56 -42.43 3.39
CA MET A 1 -41.15 -42.53 2.97
C MET A 1 -40.49 -41.19 3.23
N LYS A 2 -39.47 -41.15 4.09
CA LYS A 2 -39.03 -39.96 4.82
C LYS A 2 -37.54 -39.71 4.54
N LYS A 3 -37.22 -38.43 4.32
CA LYS A 3 -35.90 -37.76 4.38
C LYS A 3 -34.97 -37.94 3.17
N ILE A 4 -35.00 -36.94 2.28
CA ILE A 4 -33.87 -36.63 1.40
C ILE A 4 -32.89 -35.80 2.23
N VAL A 5 -31.68 -36.36 2.40
CA VAL A 5 -30.52 -35.70 2.99
C VAL A 5 -29.98 -34.72 1.94
N PHE A 6 -30.05 -33.42 2.19
CA PHE A 6 -29.36 -32.41 1.39
C PHE A 6 -28.09 -32.02 2.13
N GLY A 7 -26.99 -32.69 1.78
CA GLY A 7 -25.66 -32.42 2.29
C GLY A 7 -25.06 -31.18 1.64
N MET A 8 -24.74 -30.20 2.49
CA MET A 8 -23.51 -29.39 2.50
C MET A 8 -22.85 -29.06 1.14
N LEU A 9 -22.99 -27.82 0.69
CA LEU A 9 -21.89 -27.07 0.08
C LEU A 9 -22.24 -25.57 0.01
N ALA A 10 -21.60 -24.75 0.84
CA ALA A 10 -21.55 -23.30 0.62
C ALA A 10 -20.23 -22.76 1.16
N MET A 11 -19.22 -22.90 0.31
CA MET A 11 -18.20 -21.91 -0.02
C MET A 11 -17.68 -21.04 1.12
N VAL A 12 -16.51 -21.45 1.59
CA VAL A 12 -15.60 -20.69 2.42
C VAL A 12 -15.28 -19.34 1.74
N PHE A 13 -15.83 -18.25 2.27
CA PHE A 13 -15.39 -16.89 1.96
C PHE A 13 -14.05 -16.65 2.67
N LEU A 14 -12.96 -17.04 2.03
CA LEU A 14 -11.60 -16.65 2.45
C LEU A 14 -10.96 -15.82 1.33
N PHE A 15 -11.37 -14.55 1.21
CA PHE A 15 -10.59 -13.58 0.43
C PHE A 15 -10.64 -12.21 1.09
N GLY A 16 -9.49 -11.79 1.64
CA GLY A 16 -9.06 -10.39 1.57
C GLY A 16 -9.16 -9.55 2.84
N CYS A 17 -8.30 -9.78 3.83
CA CYS A 17 -7.97 -8.77 4.86
C CYS A 17 -6.45 -8.55 5.00
N SER A 18 -5.68 -8.53 3.89
CA SER A 18 -4.28 -8.07 3.97
C SER A 18 -4.14 -6.55 3.94
N SER A 19 -5.15 -5.82 3.45
CA SER A 19 -5.09 -4.36 3.34
C SER A 19 -5.29 -3.64 4.67
N SER A 20 -5.99 -4.23 5.63
CA SER A 20 -6.25 -3.58 6.93
C SER A 20 -4.99 -3.49 7.80
N SER A 21 -4.03 -4.41 7.66
CA SER A 21 -2.81 -4.36 8.48
C SER A 21 -1.91 -3.21 8.05
N VAL A 22 -1.61 -3.09 6.74
CA VAL A 22 -0.71 -2.04 6.24
C VAL A 22 -1.30 -0.63 6.41
N VAL A 23 -2.62 -0.48 6.35
CA VAL A 23 -3.28 0.80 6.65
C VAL A 23 -3.07 1.17 8.11
N GLU A 24 -3.31 0.26 9.05
CA GLU A 24 -3.10 0.57 10.48
C GLU A 24 -1.61 0.76 10.82
N GLU A 25 -0.69 0.04 10.17
CA GLU A 25 0.75 0.28 10.28
C GLU A 25 1.12 1.70 9.81
N ALA A 26 0.55 2.14 8.68
CA ALA A 26 0.78 3.48 8.15
C ALA A 26 0.33 4.58 9.12
N ARG A 27 -0.64 4.30 10.01
CA ARG A 27 -1.11 5.25 11.01
C ARG A 27 -0.01 5.67 11.99
N LEU A 28 0.98 4.80 12.24
CA LEU A 28 2.15 5.12 13.08
C LEU A 28 3.06 6.16 12.44
N LEU A 29 3.01 6.32 11.11
CA LEU A 29 3.77 7.33 10.38
C LEU A 29 3.12 8.72 10.47
N GLY A 30 1.82 8.78 10.78
CA GLY A 30 1.07 10.01 10.94
C GLY A 30 -0.34 9.92 10.31
N THR A 31 -1.11 10.99 10.50
CA THR A 31 -2.51 11.07 10.08
C THR A 31 -2.81 12.34 9.28
N LYS A 32 -1.78 13.00 8.72
CA LYS A 32 -1.97 14.19 7.92
C LYS A 32 -2.77 13.86 6.67
N GLN A 33 -3.60 14.81 6.24
CA GLN A 33 -4.46 14.62 5.09
C GLN A 33 -3.63 14.53 3.81
N PHE A 34 -3.84 13.45 3.05
CA PHE A 34 -3.24 13.31 1.74
C PHE A 34 -3.96 14.20 0.72
N THR A 35 -3.16 14.91 -0.08
CA THR A 35 -3.56 15.43 -1.40
C THR A 35 -2.35 15.30 -2.34
N PRO A 36 -2.55 15.13 -3.66
CA PRO A 36 -1.42 15.08 -4.61
C PRO A 36 -0.51 16.31 -4.53
N LYS A 37 -1.09 17.51 -4.31
CA LYS A 37 -0.33 18.74 -4.14
C LYS A 37 0.54 18.71 -2.88
N ALA A 38 -0.03 18.37 -1.73
CA ALA A 38 0.71 18.31 -0.47
C ALA A 38 1.83 17.25 -0.52
N TRP A 39 1.58 16.12 -1.19
CA TRP A 39 2.59 15.09 -1.42
C TRP A 39 3.75 15.59 -2.27
N ALA A 40 3.45 16.23 -3.40
CA ALA A 40 4.46 16.77 -4.31
C ALA A 40 5.34 17.83 -3.63
N GLU A 41 4.75 18.73 -2.86
CA GLU A 41 5.45 19.79 -2.12
C GLU A 41 6.17 19.28 -0.86
N GLY A 42 5.74 18.14 -0.32
CA GLY A 42 6.28 17.56 0.90
C GLY A 42 7.65 16.92 0.72
N ASN A 43 8.49 17.04 1.75
CA ASN A 43 9.68 16.19 1.89
C ASN A 43 9.30 14.76 2.29
N ARG A 44 10.28 13.85 2.36
CA ARG A 44 10.01 12.44 2.67
C ARG A 44 9.32 12.21 4.03
N GLU A 45 9.60 13.02 5.05
CA GLU A 45 8.97 12.90 6.38
C GLU A 45 7.51 13.32 6.31
N GLN A 46 7.24 14.46 5.67
CA GLN A 46 5.88 14.94 5.44
C GLN A 46 5.06 13.96 4.60
N ARG A 47 5.69 13.32 3.60
CA ARG A 47 5.07 12.26 2.80
C ARG A 47 4.68 11.05 3.65
N ALA A 48 5.53 10.62 4.58
CA ALA A 48 5.21 9.52 5.51
C ALA A 48 3.96 9.81 6.33
N GLU A 49 3.83 11.03 6.85
CA GLU A 49 2.67 11.45 7.64
C GLU A 49 1.34 11.41 6.88
N MET A 50 1.38 11.34 5.54
CA MET A 50 0.20 11.27 4.67
C MET A 50 -0.15 9.85 4.20
N VAL A 51 0.73 8.86 4.39
CA VAL A 51 0.55 7.50 3.86
C VAL A 51 -0.75 6.87 4.38
N PHE A 52 -1.05 7.03 5.67
CA PHE A 52 -2.30 6.54 6.25
C PHE A 52 -3.53 7.11 5.54
N SER A 53 -3.56 8.44 5.33
CA SER A 53 -4.68 9.12 4.66
C SER A 53 -4.81 8.69 3.20
N PHE A 54 -3.68 8.48 2.51
CA PHE A 54 -3.67 7.96 1.14
C PHE A 54 -4.26 6.55 1.06
N LEU A 55 -3.78 5.62 1.88
CA LEU A 55 -4.25 4.22 1.87
C LEU A 55 -5.68 4.06 2.40
N SER A 56 -6.15 5.02 3.21
CA SER A 56 -7.56 5.09 3.63
C SER A 56 -8.50 5.55 2.50
N GLN A 57 -8.00 6.40 1.59
CA GLN A 57 -8.76 6.90 0.43
C GLN A 57 -8.70 5.94 -0.76
N HIS A 58 -7.60 5.19 -0.89
CA HIS A 58 -7.33 4.31 -2.02
C HIS A 58 -6.90 2.93 -1.54
N THR A 59 -7.77 1.94 -1.73
CA THR A 59 -7.40 0.54 -1.47
C THR A 59 -6.46 0.04 -2.57
N ALA A 60 -5.58 -0.91 -2.24
CA ALA A 60 -4.65 -1.50 -3.21
C ALA A 60 -5.36 -1.92 -4.52
N ALA A 61 -6.45 -2.70 -4.41
CA ALA A 61 -7.21 -3.19 -5.56
C ALA A 61 -7.86 -2.09 -6.42
N SER A 62 -8.02 -0.87 -5.88
CA SER A 62 -8.63 0.26 -6.58
C SER A 62 -7.68 0.98 -7.54
N LEU A 63 -6.36 0.77 -7.41
CA LEU A 63 -5.35 1.51 -8.17
C LEU A 63 -4.62 0.63 -9.18
N SER A 64 -4.15 1.27 -10.25
CA SER A 64 -3.08 0.80 -11.12
C SER A 64 -1.75 1.49 -10.80
N ALA A 65 -0.64 0.90 -11.23
CA ALA A 65 0.67 1.51 -11.12
C ALA A 65 0.75 2.88 -11.81
N VAL A 66 -0.02 3.08 -12.89
CA VAL A 66 -0.12 4.37 -13.58
C VAL A 66 -0.83 5.41 -12.70
N GLU A 67 -1.96 5.06 -12.10
CA GLU A 67 -2.69 5.96 -11.20
C GLU A 67 -1.88 6.31 -9.94
N VAL A 68 -1.12 5.34 -9.39
CA VAL A 68 -0.19 5.60 -8.28
C VAL A 68 0.83 6.68 -8.68
N ARG A 69 1.46 6.56 -9.85
CA ARG A 69 2.42 7.56 -10.35
C ARG A 69 1.75 8.90 -10.65
N GLN A 70 0.50 8.91 -11.13
CA GLN A 70 -0.25 10.16 -11.33
C GLN A 70 -0.55 10.88 -10.00
N LEU A 71 -0.83 10.14 -8.93
CA LEU A 71 -1.16 10.70 -7.62
C LEU A 71 0.08 11.10 -6.81
N LEU A 72 1.15 10.31 -6.89
CA LEU A 72 2.34 10.44 -6.03
C LEU A 72 3.58 10.97 -6.78
N GLY A 73 3.50 11.15 -8.10
CA GLY A 73 4.63 11.52 -8.94
C GLY A 73 5.58 10.36 -9.22
N GLU A 74 6.79 10.71 -9.64
CA GLU A 74 7.81 9.70 -9.98
C GLU A 74 8.28 8.92 -8.75
N PRO A 75 8.47 7.59 -8.87
CA PRO A 75 9.04 6.76 -7.82
C PRO A 75 10.40 7.29 -7.34
N THR A 76 10.65 7.19 -6.03
CA THR A 76 11.92 7.58 -5.40
C THR A 76 12.71 6.40 -4.84
N GLY A 77 12.21 5.17 -5.05
CA GLY A 77 12.87 3.92 -4.68
C GLY A 77 12.59 2.82 -5.70
N TYR A 78 13.10 1.63 -5.40
CA TYR A 78 12.95 0.43 -6.23
C TYR A 78 12.45 -0.73 -5.38
N TYR A 79 11.51 -1.53 -5.90
CA TYR A 79 11.02 -2.74 -5.23
C TYR A 79 10.82 -3.90 -6.21
N ASP A 80 11.76 -4.85 -6.22
CA ASP A 80 11.81 -6.08 -7.02
C ASP A 80 11.77 -5.92 -8.55
N TYR A 81 10.92 -5.04 -9.10
CA TYR A 81 10.69 -4.79 -10.52
C TYR A 81 10.31 -3.32 -10.76
N ASP A 82 10.68 -2.77 -11.93
CA ASP A 82 10.42 -1.36 -12.31
C ASP A 82 8.93 -1.03 -12.41
N GLU A 83 8.09 -2.03 -12.66
CA GLU A 83 6.64 -1.85 -12.74
C GLU A 83 6.02 -1.49 -11.40
N ASN A 84 6.66 -1.83 -10.28
CA ASN A 84 6.21 -1.55 -8.92
C ASN A 84 6.60 -0.12 -8.51
N PRO A 85 5.66 0.83 -8.43
CA PRO A 85 5.97 2.15 -7.91
C PRO A 85 6.44 2.03 -6.46
N ALA A 86 7.59 2.64 -6.14
CA ALA A 86 8.14 2.60 -4.80
C ALA A 86 8.69 3.97 -4.39
N TYR A 87 8.46 4.34 -3.14
CA TYR A 87 8.76 5.67 -2.62
C TYR A 87 9.47 5.56 -1.27
N ILE A 88 10.60 6.26 -1.14
CA ILE A 88 11.29 6.42 0.15
C ILE A 88 10.60 7.55 0.94
N VAL A 89 10.11 7.22 2.13
CA VAL A 89 9.39 8.13 3.04
C VAL A 89 9.92 8.01 4.47
N GLY A 90 9.67 9.01 5.32
CA GLY A 90 10.02 8.99 6.74
C GLY A 90 11.40 9.56 7.06
N PRO A 91 11.84 9.50 8.33
CA PRO A 91 13.07 10.14 8.79
C PRO A 91 14.33 9.33 8.44
N ASP A 92 15.48 10.01 8.39
CA ASP A 92 16.80 9.38 8.17
C ASP A 92 17.23 8.45 9.30
N SER A 93 16.59 8.53 10.47
CA SER A 93 16.87 7.69 11.63
C SER A 93 16.40 6.24 11.46
N VAL A 94 15.57 5.96 10.46
CA VAL A 94 15.09 4.61 10.15
C VAL A 94 16.05 3.97 9.15
N GLU A 95 16.57 2.79 9.51
CA GLU A 95 17.35 1.95 8.59
C GLU A 95 16.43 0.95 7.89
N SER A 96 16.53 0.86 6.57
CA SER A 96 15.88 -0.18 5.77
C SER A 96 16.86 -0.88 4.84
N PRO A 97 16.50 -2.06 4.30
CA PRO A 97 17.26 -2.69 3.22
C PRO A 97 17.40 -1.81 1.96
N TYR A 98 16.63 -0.73 1.85
CA TYR A 98 16.58 0.19 0.72
C TYR A 98 17.25 1.54 1.02
N GLY A 99 17.98 1.65 2.14
CA GLY A 99 18.64 2.86 2.58
C GLY A 99 17.94 3.49 3.79
N LYS A 100 17.98 4.82 3.88
CA LYS A 100 17.39 5.57 5.00
C LYS A 100 15.91 5.84 4.77
N GLY A 101 15.10 5.70 5.81
CA GLY A 101 13.65 5.81 5.75
C GLY A 101 12.95 4.48 5.46
N TYR A 102 11.63 4.55 5.34
CA TYR A 102 10.76 3.46 4.93
C TYR A 102 10.62 3.42 3.41
N LEU A 103 10.55 2.21 2.85
CA LEU A 103 10.09 1.99 1.48
C LEU A 103 8.57 1.75 1.51
N LEU A 104 7.81 2.65 0.88
CA LEU A 104 6.42 2.43 0.51
C LEU A 104 6.37 1.82 -0.90
N ALA A 105 6.05 0.54 -1.01
CA ALA A 105 6.03 -0.19 -2.27
C ALA A 105 4.60 -0.59 -2.66
N PHE A 106 4.25 -0.36 -3.93
CA PHE A 106 2.99 -0.76 -4.54
C PHE A 106 3.26 -1.92 -5.50
N VAL A 107 2.87 -3.13 -5.12
CA VAL A 107 3.12 -4.35 -5.91
C VAL A 107 2.07 -4.44 -7.02
N ALA A 108 2.52 -4.36 -8.27
CA ALA A 108 1.66 -4.42 -9.44
C ALA A 108 1.61 -5.82 -10.04
N ASP A 109 0.42 -6.25 -10.45
CA ASP A 109 0.24 -7.41 -11.32
C ASP A 109 0.86 -7.10 -12.70
N LYS A 110 1.78 -7.95 -13.13
CA LYS A 110 2.56 -7.73 -14.37
C LYS A 110 1.72 -7.82 -15.65
N SER A 111 0.55 -8.46 -15.60
CA SER A 111 -0.30 -8.65 -16.77
C SER A 111 -1.20 -7.45 -17.06
N ASN A 112 -1.62 -6.72 -16.02
CA ASN A 112 -2.64 -5.68 -16.13
C ASN A 112 -2.28 -4.37 -15.39
N GLY A 113 -1.15 -4.33 -14.68
CA GLY A 113 -0.65 -3.16 -13.96
C GLY A 113 -1.47 -2.77 -12.73
N ARG A 114 -2.45 -3.58 -12.30
CA ARG A 114 -3.25 -3.31 -11.10
C ARG A 114 -2.44 -3.59 -9.84
N ILE A 115 -2.57 -2.74 -8.84
CA ILE A 115 -1.92 -2.95 -7.55
C ILE A 115 -2.64 -4.09 -6.82
N THR A 116 -1.87 -5.11 -6.47
CA THR A 116 -2.34 -6.29 -5.73
C THR A 116 -1.97 -6.24 -4.27
N ASP A 117 -0.91 -5.52 -3.91
CA ASP A 117 -0.42 -5.42 -2.54
C ASP A 117 0.30 -4.08 -2.28
N VAL A 118 0.36 -3.67 -1.03
CA VAL A 118 1.10 -2.48 -0.57
C VAL A 118 1.94 -2.87 0.64
N LYS A 119 3.20 -2.43 0.66
CA LYS A 119 4.14 -2.74 1.74
C LYS A 119 4.82 -1.48 2.26
N ILE A 120 5.08 -1.47 3.57
CA ILE A 120 5.93 -0.47 4.23
C ILE A 120 7.12 -1.23 4.84
N ILE A 121 8.34 -0.89 4.42
CA ILE A 121 9.54 -1.65 4.80
C ILE A 121 10.61 -0.72 5.37
N PRO A 122 11.09 -0.92 6.63
CA PRO A 122 10.59 -1.91 7.59
C PRO A 122 9.16 -1.58 8.05
N GLU A 123 8.51 -2.52 8.73
CA GLU A 123 7.23 -2.24 9.39
C GLU A 123 7.43 -1.14 10.45
N PRO A 124 6.61 -0.07 10.45
CA PRO A 124 6.63 0.96 11.50
C PRO A 124 6.36 0.38 12.88
N ARG A 125 7.00 0.91 13.92
CA ARG A 125 6.90 0.44 15.33
C ARG A 125 6.72 1.59 16.30
#